data_AF-A0A6A8QEM8-F1
#
_entry.id   AF-A0A6A8QEM8-F1
#
_cell.length_a   1.000
_cell.length_b   1.000
_cell.length_c   1.000
_cell.angle_alpha   90.00
_cell.angle_beta   90.00
_cell.angle_gamma   90.00
#
_symmetry.space_group_name_H-M   'P 1'
#
loop_
_entity.id
_entity.type
_entity.pdbx_description
1 polymer ?
#
loop_
_entity_poly.entity_id
_entity_poly.type
_entity_poly.pdbx_seq_one_letter_code
_entity_poly.pdbx_strand_id
1 'polypeptide(L)' 'MSTQRNKIHSVTTIARVAIDLGVDEDWLWDIANGMEPEDGLIWVYGPGDEGVMAFSEDGIECLRDLIEIHKEIPQTNQE' A
#
# COMPACT_ATOMS: atom_id res chain seq x y z
N MET A 1 -5.60 -1.07 -32.13
CA MET A 1 -4.57 -1.54 -31.17
C MET A 1 -4.29 -0.39 -30.22
N SER A 2 -4.73 -0.46 -28.97
CA SER A 2 -4.35 0.57 -27.99
C SER A 2 -2.90 0.32 -27.59
N THR A 3 -2.00 1.23 -27.92
CA THR A 3 -0.60 1.22 -27.46
C THR A 3 -0.56 1.82 -26.06
N GLN A 4 -1.17 1.12 -25.09
CA GLN A 4 -0.99 1.49 -23.70
C GLN A 4 0.44 1.15 -23.30
N ARG A 5 1.30 2.18 -23.29
CA ARG A 5 2.73 2.07 -22.97
C ARG A 5 2.98 1.81 -21.48
N ASN A 6 2.05 2.23 -20.62
CA ASN A 6 2.16 2.08 -19.17
C ASN A 6 1.10 1.13 -18.64
N LYS A 7 1.49 0.08 -17.93
CA LYS A 7 0.56 -0.91 -17.37
C LYS A 7 -0.30 -0.32 -16.25
N ILE A 8 0.19 0.70 -15.57
CA ILE A 8 -0.50 1.38 -14.47
C ILE A 8 -0.90 2.78 -14.95
N HIS A 9 -2.20 3.10 -14.91
CA HIS A 9 -2.71 4.40 -15.36
C HIS A 9 -2.93 5.40 -14.21
N SER A 10 -3.02 4.92 -12.97
CA SER A 10 -3.14 5.73 -11.77
C SER A 10 -2.64 4.96 -10.55
N VAL A 11 -2.32 5.71 -9.50
CA VAL A 11 -1.94 5.19 -8.18
C VAL A 11 -2.74 5.93 -7.12
N THR A 12 -2.91 5.29 -5.96
CA THR A 12 -3.65 5.85 -4.82
C THR A 12 -2.70 5.93 -3.63
N THR A 13 -2.57 7.11 -3.02
CA THR A 13 -1.68 7.30 -1.87
C THR A 13 -2.14 6.52 -0.64
N ILE A 14 -1.20 6.17 0.25
CA ILE A 14 -1.49 5.41 1.47
C ILE A 14 -2.57 6.05 2.34
N ALA A 15 -2.54 7.37 2.52
CA ALA A 15 -3.57 8.11 3.25
C ALA A 15 -4.97 7.91 2.66
N ARG A 16 -5.08 7.88 1.32
CA ARG A 16 -6.35 7.65 0.65
C ARG A 16 -6.81 6.20 0.78
N VAL A 17 -5.89 5.24 0.67
CA VAL A 17 -6.18 3.81 0.86
C VAL A 17 -6.62 3.54 2.30
N ALA A 18 -5.97 4.14 3.31
CA ALA A 18 -6.34 4.00 4.71
C ALA A 18 -7.79 4.44 4.96
N ILE A 19 -8.18 5.61 4.42
CA ILE A 19 -9.56 6.10 4.46
C ILE A 19 -10.53 5.12 3.78
N ASP A 20 -10.18 4.65 2.58
CA ASP A 20 -11.05 3.76 1.80
C ASP A 20 -11.20 2.36 2.44
N LEU A 21 -10.20 1.89 3.18
CA LEU A 21 -10.22 0.63 3.93
C LEU A 21 -10.76 0.79 5.37
N GLY A 22 -10.94 2.02 5.86
CA GLY A 22 -11.37 2.30 7.23
C GLY A 22 -10.36 1.88 8.30
N VAL A 23 -9.07 1.94 7.99
CA VAL A 23 -7.96 1.59 8.88
C VAL A 23 -7.11 2.81 9.21
N ASP A 24 -6.32 2.68 10.28
CA ASP A 24 -5.35 3.72 10.65
C ASP A 24 -4.18 3.75 9.64
N GLU A 25 -3.72 4.95 9.31
CA GLU A 25 -2.67 5.16 8.30
C GLU A 25 -1.30 4.67 8.79
N ASP A 26 -0.94 4.95 10.05
CA ASP A 26 0.34 4.53 10.62
C ASP A 26 0.42 3.01 10.69
N TRP A 27 -0.67 2.37 11.11
CA TRP A 27 -0.78 0.90 11.09
C TRP A 27 -0.70 0.33 9.67
N LEU A 28 -1.32 0.98 8.68
CA LEU A 28 -1.23 0.54 7.28
C LEU A 28 0.20 0.70 6.74
N TRP A 29 0.93 1.71 7.20
CA TRP A 29 2.32 1.96 6.84
C TRP A 29 3.24 0.82 7.31
N ASP A 30 3.03 0.34 8.54
CA ASP A 30 3.77 -0.81 9.08
C ASP A 30 3.56 -2.08 8.26
N ILE A 31 2.33 -2.30 7.77
CA ILE A 31 2.01 -3.44 6.89
C ILE A 31 2.64 -3.24 5.52
N ALA A 32 2.51 -2.05 4.94
CA ALA A 32 3.00 -1.73 3.61
C ALA A 32 4.53 -1.74 3.51
N ASN A 33 5.26 -1.54 4.61
CA ASN A 33 6.72 -1.69 4.64
C ASN A 33 7.21 -3.09 4.26
N GLY A 34 6.36 -4.11 4.37
CA GLY A 34 6.70 -5.46 3.94
C GLY A 34 6.54 -5.68 2.42
N MET A 35 6.05 -4.70 1.67
CA MET A 35 5.79 -4.82 0.23
C MET A 35 6.98 -4.37 -0.60
N GLU A 36 7.23 -5.09 -1.69
CA GLU A 36 8.20 -4.72 -2.71
C GLU A 36 7.51 -4.01 -3.89
N PRO A 37 8.25 -3.34 -4.79
CA PRO A 37 7.67 -2.72 -5.99
C PRO A 37 6.85 -3.68 -6.85
N GLU A 38 7.20 -4.96 -6.87
CA GLU A 38 6.48 -6.03 -7.55
C GLU A 38 5.08 -6.28 -7.00
N ASP A 39 4.85 -5.98 -5.72
CA ASP A 39 3.55 -6.09 -5.05
C ASP A 39 2.67 -4.85 -5.32
N GLY A 40 3.08 -3.96 -6.22
CA GLY A 40 2.33 -2.77 -6.58
C GLY A 40 2.55 -1.56 -5.66
N LEU A 41 3.54 -1.62 -4.76
CA LEU A 41 4.01 -0.48 -3.98
C LEU A 41 4.82 0.48 -4.86
N ILE A 42 4.49 1.78 -4.79
CA ILE A 42 5.12 2.83 -5.57
C ILE A 42 5.45 4.01 -4.66
N TRP A 43 6.69 4.51 -4.73
CA TRP A 43 7.07 5.75 -4.06
C TRP A 43 6.80 6.96 -4.97
N VAL A 44 5.98 7.90 -4.47
CA VAL A 44 5.67 9.17 -5.13
C VAL A 44 6.43 10.29 -4.43
N TYR A 45 7.33 10.94 -5.17
CA TYR A 45 8.13 12.05 -4.66
C TYR A 45 7.55 13.39 -5.07
N GLY A 46 7.37 14.27 -4.09
CA GLY A 46 6.97 15.65 -4.30
C GLY A 46 8.15 16.58 -4.58
N PRO A 47 7.93 17.91 -4.53
CA PRO A 47 9.00 18.90 -4.61
C PRO A 47 9.89 18.94 -3.35
N GLY A 48 9.50 18.27 -2.26
CA GLY A 48 10.35 18.05 -1.09
C GLY A 48 11.04 16.68 -1.15
N ASP A 49 11.95 16.44 -0.22
CA ASP A 49 12.71 15.17 -0.15
C ASP A 49 11.89 14.01 0.45
N GLU A 50 10.67 14.27 0.89
CA GLU A 50 9.78 13.26 1.48
C GLU A 50 8.97 12.55 0.38
N GLY A 51 9.14 11.22 0.30
CA GLY A 51 8.35 10.34 -0.54
C GLY A 51 7.08 9.87 0.19
N VAL A 52 6.01 9.64 -0.57
CA VAL A 52 4.76 9.07 -0.08
C VAL A 52 4.53 7.72 -0.75
N MET A 53 4.18 6.69 0.04
CA MET A 53 3.76 5.41 -0.49
C MET A 53 2.42 5.55 -1.22
N ALA A 54 2.33 4.96 -2.39
CA ALA A 54 1.12 4.85 -3.19
C ALA A 54 1.03 3.46 -3.80
N PHE A 55 -0.17 3.06 -4.20
CA PHE A 55 -0.46 1.70 -4.64
C PHE A 55 -1.17 1.72 -5.99
N SER A 56 -0.82 0.76 -6.84
CA SER A 56 -1.66 0.39 -7.98
C SER A 56 -2.95 -0.28 -7.50
N GLU A 57 -3.88 -0.56 -8.42
CA GLU A 57 -5.07 -1.36 -8.09
C GLU A 57 -4.66 -2.75 -7.55
N ASP A 58 -3.75 -3.44 -8.23
CA ASP A 58 -3.19 -4.73 -7.80
C ASP A 58 -2.51 -4.61 -6.41
N GLY A 59 -1.81 -3.51 -6.14
CA GLY A 59 -1.16 -3.30 -4.83
C GLY A 59 -2.14 -3.09 -3.69
N ILE A 60 -3.31 -2.51 -3.97
CA ILE A 60 -4.39 -2.43 -2.98
C ILE A 60 -4.97 -3.82 -2.70
N GLU A 61 -5.04 -4.70 -3.70
CA GLU A 61 -5.44 -6.10 -3.50
C GLU A 61 -4.42 -6.85 -2.64
N CYS A 62 -3.12 -6.74 -2.94
CA CYS A 62 -2.06 -7.30 -2.08
C CYS A 62 -2.12 -6.79 -0.64
N LEU A 63 -2.38 -5.49 -0.43
CA LEU A 63 -2.58 -4.94 0.91
C LEU A 63 -3.75 -5.59 1.66
N ARG A 64 -4.86 -5.88 0.99
CA ARG A 64 -6.01 -6.54 1.62
C ARG A 64 -5.63 -7.94 2.12
N ASP A 65 -4.90 -8.71 1.31
CA ASP A 65 -4.40 -10.03 1.71
C ASP A 65 -3.46 -9.94 2.92
N LEU A 66 -2.53 -8.97 2.91
CA LEU A 66 -1.60 -8.75 4.03
C LEU A 66 -2.30 -8.31 5.32
N ILE A 67 -3.35 -7.50 5.20
CA ILE A 67 -4.20 -7.07 6.33
C ILE A 67 -4.94 -8.26 6.92
N GLU A 68 -5.48 -9.15 6.10
CA GLU A 68 -6.16 -10.35 6.59
C GLU A 68 -5.18 -11.26 7.35
N ILE A 69 -3.98 -11.49 6.80
CA ILE A 69 -2.92 -12.22 7.49
C ILE A 69 -2.59 -11.57 8.83
N HIS A 70 -2.34 -10.25 8.87
CA HIS A 70 -1.96 -9.56 10.11
C HIS A 70 -3.08 -9.52 11.16
N LYS A 71 -4.35 -9.48 10.76
CA LYS A 71 -5.50 -9.55 11.68
C LYS A 71 -5.65 -10.92 12.33
N GLU A 72 -5.21 -11.98 11.65
CA GLU A 72 -5.25 -13.35 12.20
C GLU A 72 -4.07 -13.68 13.10
N ILE A 73 -2.99 -12.89 13.11
CA ILE A 73 -1.89 -13.06 14.07
C ILE A 73 -2.35 -12.47 15.40
N PRO A 74 -2.59 -13.27 16.45
CA PRO A 74 -2.78 -12.72 17.78
C PRO A 74 -1.48 -12.03 18.14
N GLN A 75 -1.53 -10.74 18.49
CA GLN A 75 -0.40 -10.07 19.12
C GLN A 75 -0.04 -10.90 20.37
N THR A 76 0.94 -11.78 20.22
CA THR A 76 1.44 -12.58 21.32
C THR A 76 2.30 -11.60 22.08
N ASN A 77 1.69 -10.93 23.06
CA ASN A 77 2.36 -10.02 23.97
C ASN A 77 3.59 -10.77 24.52
N GLN A 78 4.78 -10.40 24.06
CA GLN A 78 6.01 -10.85 24.69
C GLN A 78 6.25 -9.92 25.88
N GLU A 79 6.17 -10.53 27.06
CA GLU A 79 6.42 -9.95 28.40
C GLU A 79 7.79 -9.29 28.53
#